data_AF-A0A4Q9V118-F1
#
_entry.id   AF-A0A4Q9V118-F1
#
_cell.length_a   1.000
_cell.length_b   1.000
_cell.length_c   1.000
_cell.angle_alpha   90.00
_cell.angle_beta   90.00
_cell.angle_gamma   90.00
#
_symmetry.space_group_name_H-M   'P 1'
#
loop_
_entity.id
_entity.type
_entity.pdbx_description
1 polymer ?
#
loop_
_entity_poly.entity_id
_entity_poly.type
_entity_poly.pdbx_seq_one_letter_code
_entity_poly.pdbx_strand_id
1 'polypeptide(L)'
;MNTLRSDAAAVPTLKLIAEPIDPQVDEHRELTENERKRRDAVQKSVITVIVTSLILLVIGILMVFSATSASSIRAIDRYGNDIVLFSVAIKQVIWAVAGVGGAVLLAFLPYRFIERLCHVIFAGACVLQLAVIFFGKEVAGNTNWLRIGGFQLQPSEFLKLAVIVWLAHMVGRLRVPQMEDLHALAWPAGGIGIATGLVLLPGDMGTSIIYVLIGLGILWLGGLPVKYLGMVFGAGVIGAAGLIAIQPSRLSRVSDYFNNLFSMPDISNPTQVEFAQFAFGTGGWSGLGIGAGKEKWRDLKEAHTDFIFAVIGEELGLFGSIIIVVLFLMLAWAFLRLIVNHPFRYGQLVCAGAGLWICGQALLNMCVVTGLLPVFGVPLPFLSQGGSALMATLFMIGVVISCALGVPGVKESLRVRPVLVHRARAVLRRKDA
;
A
#
# COMPACT_ATOMS: atom_id res chain seq x y z
N MET A 1 -42.27 8.96 -41.30
CA MET A 1 -41.93 9.85 -40.16
C MET A 1 -41.98 9.00 -38.90
N ASN A 2 -40.99 8.12 -38.68
CA ASN A 2 -39.73 8.37 -37.96
C ASN A 2 -39.92 9.05 -36.60
N THR A 3 -40.10 8.25 -35.56
CA THR A 3 -39.71 8.58 -34.19
C THR A 3 -38.94 7.40 -33.60
N LEU A 4 -37.67 7.32 -34.00
CA LEU A 4 -36.62 6.62 -33.27
C LEU A 4 -36.50 7.27 -31.88
N ARG A 5 -36.90 6.54 -30.83
CA ARG A 5 -36.56 6.90 -29.45
C ARG A 5 -35.68 5.79 -28.85
N SER A 6 -34.38 6.00 -29.04
CA SER A 6 -33.36 5.83 -28.01
C SER A 6 -33.35 4.49 -27.27
N ASP A 7 -32.79 3.47 -27.93
CA ASP A 7 -32.03 2.43 -27.25
C ASP A 7 -30.79 3.06 -26.61
N ALA A 8 -30.97 3.63 -25.41
CA ALA A 8 -29.87 3.96 -24.53
C ALA A 8 -29.27 2.64 -24.04
N ALA A 9 -28.16 2.26 -24.67
CA ALA A 9 -27.32 1.14 -24.29
C ALA A 9 -27.12 1.12 -22.77
N ALA A 10 -27.76 0.16 -22.11
CA ALA A 10 -27.52 -0.16 -20.73
C ALA A 10 -26.06 -0.61 -20.62
N VAL A 11 -25.21 0.28 -20.08
CA VAL A 11 -23.86 -0.07 -19.63
C VAL A 11 -24.00 -1.30 -18.74
N PRO A 12 -23.30 -2.42 -19.00
CA PRO A 12 -23.40 -3.62 -18.19
C PRO A 12 -22.82 -3.28 -16.82
N THR A 13 -23.71 -2.87 -15.91
CA THR A 13 -23.37 -2.70 -14.50
C THR A 13 -22.96 -4.06 -14.02
N LEU A 14 -21.67 -4.19 -13.72
CA LEU A 14 -21.02 -5.37 -13.15
C LEU A 14 -21.94 -5.92 -12.03
N LYS A 15 -22.71 -6.98 -12.32
CA LYS A 15 -23.46 -7.74 -11.31
C LYS A 15 -22.45 -8.50 -10.44
N LEU A 16 -21.70 -7.78 -9.61
CA LEU A 16 -20.71 -8.32 -8.69
C LEU A 16 -21.27 -8.48 -7.27
N ILE A 17 -22.59 -8.42 -7.11
CA ILE A 17 -23.23 -8.35 -5.81
C ILE A 17 -23.88 -9.69 -5.49
N ALA A 18 -23.06 -10.59 -4.97
CA ALA A 18 -23.53 -11.80 -4.30
C ALA A 18 -24.17 -11.44 -2.94
N GLU A 19 -25.26 -12.12 -2.61
CA GLU A 19 -25.95 -12.06 -1.31
C GLU A 19 -24.99 -12.35 -0.13
N PRO A 20 -25.21 -11.79 1.08
CA PRO A 20 -24.46 -12.14 2.30
C PRO A 20 -25.06 -13.44 2.89
N ILE A 21 -24.40 -14.34 3.63
CA ILE A 21 -23.10 -14.47 4.28
C ILE A 21 -22.66 -15.91 4.01
N ASP A 22 -21.41 -16.09 3.56
CA ASP A 22 -20.57 -17.29 3.69
C ASP A 22 -21.31 -18.57 4.15
N PRO A 23 -21.92 -19.34 3.23
CA PRO A 23 -22.56 -20.61 3.61
C PRO A 23 -21.50 -21.54 4.21
N GLN A 24 -21.86 -22.33 5.23
CA GLN A 24 -20.95 -23.36 5.75
C GLN A 24 -20.53 -24.28 4.60
N VAL A 25 -19.27 -24.15 4.17
CA VAL A 25 -18.72 -24.98 3.11
C VAL A 25 -18.33 -26.32 3.72
N ASP A 26 -18.96 -27.39 3.25
CA ASP A 26 -18.54 -28.75 3.51
C ASP A 26 -17.20 -29.01 2.78
N GLU A 27 -16.11 -29.19 3.55
CA GLU A 27 -14.76 -29.44 3.02
C GLU A 27 -14.68 -30.73 2.17
N HIS A 28 -15.63 -31.66 2.31
CA HIS A 28 -15.64 -32.93 1.58
C HIS A 28 -16.50 -32.93 0.32
N ARG A 29 -17.14 -31.81 -0.03
CA ARG A 29 -17.97 -31.69 -1.23
C ARG A 29 -17.12 -31.55 -2.49
N GLU A 30 -17.50 -32.26 -3.55
CA GLU A 30 -16.88 -32.05 -4.87
C GLU A 30 -17.17 -30.64 -5.41
N LEU A 31 -16.11 -29.92 -5.78
CA LEU A 31 -16.21 -28.60 -6.39
C LEU A 31 -16.82 -28.67 -7.80
N THR A 32 -17.82 -27.83 -8.04
CA THR A 32 -18.38 -27.59 -9.37
C THR A 32 -17.32 -27.04 -10.34
N GLU A 33 -17.54 -27.13 -11.64
CA GLU A 33 -16.61 -26.62 -12.65
C GLU A 33 -16.32 -25.12 -12.46
N ASN A 34 -17.34 -24.34 -12.13
CA ASN A 34 -17.21 -22.90 -11.86
C ASN A 34 -16.38 -22.62 -10.60
N GLU A 35 -16.54 -23.41 -9.54
CA GLU A 35 -15.73 -23.30 -8.31
C GLU A 35 -14.28 -23.69 -8.56
N ARG A 36 -14.00 -24.70 -9.41
CA ARG A 36 -12.63 -25.05 -9.82
C ARG A 36 -11.97 -23.93 -10.61
N LYS A 37 -12.67 -23.32 -11.57
CA LYS A 37 -12.16 -22.15 -12.33
C LYS A 37 -11.84 -20.98 -11.41
N ARG A 38 -12.72 -20.68 -10.44
CA ARG A 38 -12.51 -19.64 -9.43
C ARG A 38 -11.30 -19.96 -8.55
N ARG A 39 -11.22 -21.18 -8.02
CA ARG A 39 -10.08 -21.65 -7.22
C ARG A 39 -8.75 -21.46 -7.97
N ASP A 40 -8.69 -21.87 -9.23
CA ASP A 40 -7.46 -21.75 -10.03
C ASP A 40 -7.08 -20.28 -10.29
N ALA A 41 -8.06 -19.41 -10.51
CA ALA A 41 -7.85 -17.97 -10.66
C ALA A 41 -7.33 -17.33 -9.37
N VAL A 42 -7.94 -17.67 -8.21
CA VAL A 42 -7.51 -17.19 -6.90
C VAL A 42 -6.11 -17.70 -6.59
N GLN A 43 -5.83 -18.99 -6.77
CA GLN A 43 -4.51 -19.60 -6.56
C GLN A 43 -3.42 -18.89 -7.37
N LYS A 44 -3.63 -18.70 -8.68
CA LYS A 44 -2.67 -17.99 -9.54
C LYS A 44 -2.45 -16.57 -9.06
N SER A 45 -3.49 -15.89 -8.61
CA SER A 45 -3.41 -14.51 -8.13
C SER A 45 -2.67 -14.40 -6.81
N VAL A 46 -2.87 -15.34 -5.87
CA VAL A 46 -2.09 -15.43 -4.62
C VAL A 46 -0.60 -15.61 -4.91
N ILE A 47 -0.25 -16.51 -5.83
CA ILE A 47 1.15 -16.73 -6.23
C ILE A 47 1.73 -15.44 -6.83
N THR A 48 0.98 -14.75 -7.71
CA THR A 48 1.42 -13.47 -8.27
C THR A 48 1.64 -12.43 -7.18
N VAL A 49 0.72 -12.28 -6.22
CA VAL A 49 0.88 -11.34 -5.09
C VAL A 49 2.15 -11.65 -4.30
N ILE A 50 2.37 -12.90 -3.90
CA ILE A 50 3.55 -13.30 -3.11
C ILE A 50 4.84 -13.02 -3.89
N VAL A 51 4.95 -13.50 -5.12
CA VAL A 51 6.16 -13.38 -5.93
C VAL A 51 6.46 -11.90 -6.21
N THR A 52 5.47 -11.13 -6.65
CA THR A 52 5.67 -9.72 -6.97
C THR A 52 6.02 -8.91 -5.72
N SER A 53 5.35 -9.11 -4.59
CA SER A 53 5.69 -8.44 -3.33
C SER A 53 7.10 -8.79 -2.84
N LEU A 54 7.54 -10.05 -2.99
CA LEU A 54 8.90 -10.46 -2.63
C LEU A 54 9.96 -9.84 -3.56
N ILE A 55 9.69 -9.76 -4.86
CA ILE A 55 10.61 -9.10 -5.81
C ILE A 55 10.72 -7.61 -5.45
N LEU A 56 9.60 -6.91 -5.24
CA LEU A 56 9.58 -5.51 -4.83
C LEU A 56 10.31 -5.30 -3.51
N LEU A 57 10.14 -6.20 -2.54
CA LEU A 57 10.84 -6.16 -1.25
C LEU A 57 12.36 -6.29 -1.40
N VAL A 58 12.83 -7.27 -2.19
CA VAL A 58 14.27 -7.50 -2.42
C VAL A 58 14.89 -6.30 -3.11
N ILE A 59 14.24 -5.78 -4.16
CA ILE A 59 14.69 -4.56 -4.84
C ILE A 59 14.69 -3.39 -3.84
N GLY A 60 13.64 -3.24 -3.04
CA GLY A 60 13.55 -2.23 -1.99
C GLY A 60 14.73 -2.23 -1.03
N ILE A 61 15.07 -3.40 -0.47
CA ILE A 61 16.22 -3.56 0.44
C ILE A 61 17.52 -3.13 -0.25
N LEU A 62 17.74 -3.57 -1.50
CA LEU A 62 18.94 -3.23 -2.27
C LEU A 62 19.02 -1.71 -2.53
N MET A 63 17.90 -1.09 -2.91
CA MET A 63 17.86 0.34 -3.22
C MET A 63 17.97 1.21 -1.97
N VAL A 64 17.39 0.80 -0.84
CA VAL A 64 17.58 1.48 0.45
C VAL A 64 19.03 1.41 0.89
N PHE A 65 19.69 0.27 0.71
CA PHE A 65 21.13 0.15 0.96
C PHE A 65 21.93 1.11 0.07
N SER A 66 21.64 1.14 -1.23
CA SER A 66 22.32 2.04 -2.17
C SER A 66 22.11 3.52 -1.85
N ALA A 67 20.88 3.92 -1.54
CA ALA A 67 20.52 5.30 -1.22
C ALA A 67 21.14 5.79 0.10
N THR A 68 21.29 4.91 1.09
CA THR A 68 21.82 5.25 2.42
C THR A 68 23.34 5.06 2.55
N SER A 69 24.00 4.46 1.56
CA SER A 69 25.46 4.28 1.54
C SER A 69 26.22 5.62 1.62
N ALA A 70 25.82 6.61 0.82
CA ALA A 70 26.46 7.91 0.75
C ALA A 70 26.35 8.73 2.05
N SER A 71 25.20 8.66 2.73
CA SER A 71 25.01 9.32 4.04
C SER A 71 25.77 8.58 5.15
N SER A 72 25.84 7.25 5.08
CA SER A 72 26.61 6.44 6.03
C SER A 72 28.11 6.74 5.95
N ILE A 73 28.66 6.88 4.73
CA ILE A 73 30.08 7.21 4.52
C ILE A 73 30.41 8.60 5.07
N ARG A 74 29.56 9.61 4.78
CA ARG A 74 29.73 10.97 5.32
C ARG A 74 29.63 11.04 6.85
N ALA A 75 28.82 10.17 7.45
CA ALA A 75 28.69 10.12 8.90
C ALA A 75 30.00 9.65 9.57
N ILE A 76 30.68 8.66 8.99
CA ILE A 76 32.00 8.19 9.50
C ILE A 76 33.04 9.29 9.35
N ASP A 77 33.09 9.94 8.19
CA ASP A 77 34.06 11.01 7.93
C ASP A 77 33.92 12.17 8.94
N ARG A 78 32.68 12.44 9.39
CA ARG A 78 32.37 13.53 10.32
C ARG A 78 32.46 13.15 11.81
N TYR A 79 32.17 11.90 12.17
CA TYR A 79 32.01 11.49 13.57
C TYR A 79 32.92 10.31 13.97
N GLY A 80 33.76 9.79 13.07
CA GLY A 80 34.70 8.71 13.36
C GLY A 80 34.06 7.30 13.46
N ASN A 81 34.80 6.37 14.07
CA ASN A 81 34.45 4.94 14.15
C ASN A 81 33.34 4.57 15.16
N ASP A 82 32.80 5.55 15.90
CA ASP A 82 31.76 5.30 16.91
C ASP A 82 30.36 5.07 16.29
N ILE A 83 30.24 5.18 14.96
CA ILE A 83 28.99 4.96 14.22
C ILE A 83 28.98 3.58 13.56
N VAL A 84 27.89 2.84 13.78
CA VAL A 84 27.63 1.57 13.08
C VAL A 84 27.33 1.87 11.60
N LEU A 85 28.24 1.46 10.71
CA LEU A 85 28.05 1.55 9.26
C LEU A 85 26.76 0.86 8.82
N PHE A 86 26.07 1.47 7.85
CA PHE A 86 24.88 0.92 7.21
C PHE A 86 23.74 0.58 8.20
N SER A 87 23.72 1.21 9.38
CA SER A 87 22.71 0.94 10.42
C SER A 87 21.28 1.07 9.92
N VAL A 88 21.01 1.96 8.96
CA VAL A 88 19.69 2.12 8.33
C VAL A 88 19.31 0.90 7.49
N ALA A 89 20.21 0.40 6.66
CA ALA A 89 19.99 -0.79 5.84
C ALA A 89 19.85 -2.06 6.70
N ILE A 90 20.67 -2.20 7.75
CA ILE A 90 20.56 -3.31 8.70
C ILE A 90 19.19 -3.30 9.37
N LYS A 91 18.74 -2.13 9.85
CA LYS A 91 17.39 -1.97 10.41
C LYS A 91 16.30 -2.32 9.39
N GLN A 92 16.44 -1.88 8.14
CA GLN A 92 15.48 -2.22 7.07
C GLN A 92 15.36 -3.74 6.87
N VAL A 93 16.48 -4.48 6.90
CA VAL A 93 16.47 -5.95 6.83
C VAL A 93 15.77 -6.57 8.04
N ILE A 94 16.03 -6.07 9.26
CA ILE A 94 15.34 -6.54 10.47
C ILE A 94 13.83 -6.34 10.35
N TRP A 95 13.40 -5.14 9.91
CA TRP A 95 11.98 -4.84 9.68
C TRP A 95 11.37 -5.70 8.57
N ALA A 96 12.12 -5.97 7.49
CA ALA A 96 11.68 -6.86 6.42
C ALA A 96 11.47 -8.30 6.92
N VAL A 97 12.43 -8.83 7.68
CA VAL A 97 12.33 -10.19 8.26
C VAL A 97 11.16 -10.27 9.24
N ALA A 98 11.01 -9.29 10.13
CA ALA A 98 9.87 -9.22 11.06
C ALA A 98 8.53 -9.10 10.30
N GLY A 99 8.50 -8.27 9.25
CA GLY A 99 7.34 -8.08 8.38
C GLY A 99 6.94 -9.37 7.65
N VAL A 100 7.90 -10.08 7.04
CA VAL A 100 7.67 -11.37 6.38
C VAL A 100 7.21 -12.42 7.39
N GLY A 101 7.85 -12.49 8.56
CA GLY A 101 7.43 -13.40 9.64
C GLY A 101 5.99 -13.17 10.09
N GLY A 102 5.61 -11.91 10.32
CA GLY A 102 4.23 -11.57 10.69
C GLY A 102 3.24 -11.75 9.53
N ALA A 103 3.64 -11.50 8.28
CA ALA A 103 2.82 -11.80 7.10
C ALA A 103 2.50 -13.30 7.01
N VAL A 104 3.50 -14.15 7.22
CA VAL A 104 3.35 -15.61 7.27
C VAL A 104 2.43 -16.03 8.40
N LEU A 105 2.61 -15.47 9.61
CA LEU A 105 1.74 -15.74 10.76
C LEU A 105 0.28 -15.39 10.44
N LEU A 106 0.04 -14.18 9.92
CA LEU A 106 -1.30 -13.70 9.57
C LEU A 106 -1.92 -14.51 8.43
N ALA A 107 -1.13 -14.96 7.45
CA ALA A 107 -1.59 -15.81 6.35
C ALA A 107 -2.13 -17.17 6.84
N PHE A 108 -1.56 -17.72 7.91
CA PHE A 108 -2.02 -18.99 8.49
C PHE A 108 -3.16 -18.85 9.49
N LEU A 109 -3.43 -17.64 10.00
CA LEU A 109 -4.62 -17.40 10.81
C LEU A 109 -5.88 -17.47 9.93
N PRO A 110 -6.95 -18.14 10.37
CA PRO A 110 -8.21 -18.13 9.63
C PRO A 110 -8.74 -16.70 9.47
N TYR A 111 -9.09 -16.28 8.25
CA TYR A 111 -9.59 -14.90 8.03
C TYR A 111 -10.80 -14.56 8.89
N ARG A 112 -11.65 -15.55 9.21
CA ARG A 112 -12.80 -15.41 10.13
C ARG A 112 -12.40 -15.01 11.54
N PHE A 113 -11.21 -15.43 12.00
CA PHE A 113 -10.66 -15.01 13.29
C PHE A 113 -10.27 -13.52 13.26
N ILE A 114 -9.61 -13.09 12.19
CA ILE A 114 -9.24 -11.69 11.96
C ILE A 114 -10.50 -10.82 11.86
N GLU A 115 -11.50 -11.27 11.11
CA GLU A 115 -12.79 -10.61 10.95
C GLU A 115 -13.52 -10.46 12.29
N ARG A 116 -13.55 -11.51 13.12
CA ARG A 116 -14.19 -11.46 14.45
C ARG A 116 -13.53 -10.44 15.37
N LEU A 117 -12.22 -10.25 15.24
CA LEU A 117 -11.45 -9.29 16.03
C LEU A 117 -11.43 -7.89 15.41
N CYS A 118 -12.11 -7.64 14.29
CA CYS A 118 -11.97 -6.37 13.55
C CYS A 118 -12.26 -5.12 14.40
N HIS A 119 -13.26 -5.17 15.29
CA HIS A 119 -13.58 -4.07 16.21
C HIS A 119 -12.46 -3.81 17.22
N VAL A 120 -11.85 -4.87 17.75
CA VAL A 120 -10.74 -4.79 18.71
C VAL A 120 -9.47 -4.29 18.01
N ILE A 121 -9.19 -4.81 16.80
CA ILE A 121 -8.06 -4.38 15.98
C ILE A 121 -8.19 -2.89 15.65
N PHE A 122 -9.37 -2.44 15.23
CA PHE A 122 -9.64 -1.04 14.91
C PHE A 122 -9.55 -0.13 16.14
N ALA A 123 -10.23 -0.48 17.23
CA ALA A 123 -10.15 0.30 18.46
C ALA A 123 -8.72 0.38 19.01
N GLY A 124 -7.99 -0.74 19.02
CA GLY A 124 -6.58 -0.78 19.44
C GLY A 124 -5.68 0.09 18.57
N ALA A 125 -5.87 0.06 17.25
CA ALA A 125 -5.12 0.92 16.32
C ALA A 125 -5.47 2.40 16.50
N CYS A 126 -6.74 2.74 16.74
CA CYS A 126 -7.16 4.10 17.04
C CYS A 126 -6.54 4.60 18.36
N VAL A 127 -6.51 3.76 19.41
CA VAL A 127 -5.86 4.10 20.68
C VAL A 127 -4.35 4.30 20.49
N LEU A 128 -3.70 3.44 19.71
CA LEU A 128 -2.28 3.57 19.42
C LEU A 128 -1.98 4.85 18.62
N GLN A 129 -2.84 5.20 17.65
CA GLN A 129 -2.74 6.48 16.93
C GLN A 129 -3.03 7.67 17.84
N LEU A 130 -3.98 7.56 18.77
CA LEU A 130 -4.27 8.63 19.73
C LEU A 130 -3.07 8.87 20.68
N ALA A 131 -2.33 7.82 21.04
CA ALA A 131 -1.13 7.93 21.87
C ALA A 131 -0.06 8.84 21.23
N VAL A 132 -0.03 8.96 19.90
CA VAL A 132 0.85 9.88 19.17
C VAL A 132 0.61 11.32 19.55
N ILE A 133 -0.64 11.73 19.83
CA ILE A 133 -0.95 13.11 20.19
C ILE A 133 -0.28 13.50 21.52
N PHE A 134 -0.11 12.55 22.43
CA PHE A 134 0.45 12.79 23.76
C PHE A 134 1.95 12.49 23.86
N PHE A 135 2.42 11.47 23.15
CA PHE A 135 3.79 10.94 23.26
C PHE A 135 4.57 10.98 21.94
N GLY A 136 3.98 11.58 20.91
CA GLY A 136 4.57 11.69 19.59
C GLY A 136 5.83 12.54 19.59
N LYS A 137 6.79 12.16 18.75
CA LYS A 137 7.98 12.95 18.46
C LYS A 137 7.83 13.65 17.13
N GLU A 138 8.26 14.90 17.10
CA GLU A 138 8.34 15.66 15.87
C GLU A 138 9.50 15.17 15.02
N VAL A 139 9.20 14.77 13.79
CA VAL A 139 10.16 14.41 12.74
C VAL A 139 9.72 15.13 11.47
N ALA A 140 10.62 15.90 10.87
CA ALA A 140 10.36 16.65 9.63
C ALA A 140 9.10 17.55 9.66
N GLY A 141 8.77 18.12 10.83
CA GLY A 141 7.62 19.02 11.01
C GLY A 141 6.28 18.33 11.26
N ASN A 142 6.28 17.02 11.53
CA ASN A 142 5.09 16.24 11.86
C ASN A 142 5.30 15.42 13.15
N THR A 143 4.32 15.41 14.05
CA THR A 143 4.38 14.69 15.33
C THR A 143 3.73 13.31 15.22
N ASN A 144 4.17 12.48 14.26
CA ASN A 144 3.50 11.22 13.92
C ASN A 144 4.23 9.93 14.37
N TRP A 145 5.34 10.04 15.11
CA TRP A 145 6.16 8.88 15.50
C TRP A 145 6.15 8.60 17.00
N LEU A 146 5.99 7.33 17.39
CA LEU A 146 6.22 6.85 18.74
C LEU A 146 7.61 6.21 18.85
N ARG A 147 8.38 6.59 19.87
CA ARG A 147 9.66 5.94 20.18
C ARG A 147 9.45 4.90 21.28
N ILE A 148 9.60 3.63 20.93
CA ILE A 148 9.50 2.51 21.85
C ILE A 148 10.89 1.88 21.96
N GLY A 149 11.60 2.20 23.04
CA GLY A 149 12.99 1.82 23.24
C GLY A 149 13.90 2.33 22.10
N GLY A 150 14.62 1.39 21.44
CA GLY A 150 15.51 1.68 20.32
C GLY A 150 14.82 1.85 18.96
N PHE A 151 13.51 1.64 18.88
CA PHE A 151 12.74 1.63 17.63
C PHE A 151 11.79 2.83 17.52
N GLN A 152 11.55 3.27 16.30
CA GLN A 152 10.53 4.25 15.96
C GLN A 152 9.40 3.55 15.22
N LEU A 153 8.18 3.72 15.73
CA LEU A 153 6.98 3.13 15.20
C LEU A 153 6.01 4.24 14.79
N GLN A 154 5.42 4.10 13.61
CA GLN A 154 4.39 5.01 13.10
C GLN A 154 3.03 4.32 13.17
N PRO A 155 2.16 4.68 14.13
CA PRO A 155 0.87 4.01 14.31
C PRO A 155 -0.09 4.11 13.12
N SER A 156 0.01 5.19 12.32
CA SER A 156 -0.84 5.40 11.15
C SER A 156 -0.67 4.31 10.10
N GLU A 157 0.50 3.67 10.04
CA GLU A 157 0.73 2.55 9.13
C GLU A 157 -0.12 1.32 9.50
N PHE A 158 -0.21 1.00 10.79
CA PHE A 158 -1.02 -0.12 11.29
C PHE A 158 -2.51 0.20 11.29
N LEU A 159 -2.87 1.46 11.50
CA LEU A 159 -4.27 1.90 11.44
C LEU A 159 -4.85 1.79 10.02
N LYS A 160 -4.08 1.94 8.94
CA LYS A 160 -4.54 1.64 7.56
C LYS A 160 -5.03 0.19 7.42
N LEU A 161 -4.23 -0.77 7.89
CA LEU A 161 -4.61 -2.19 7.91
C LEU A 161 -5.89 -2.38 8.73
N ALA A 162 -5.95 -1.82 9.93
CA ALA A 162 -7.10 -1.95 10.82
C ALA A 162 -8.39 -1.38 10.20
N VAL A 163 -8.30 -0.21 9.53
CA VAL A 163 -9.40 0.40 8.79
C VAL A 163 -9.88 -0.53 7.67
N ILE A 164 -8.98 -1.15 6.89
CA ILE A 164 -9.37 -2.06 5.81
C ILE A 164 -10.16 -3.25 6.36
N VAL A 165 -9.63 -3.91 7.38
CA VAL A 165 -10.26 -5.09 8.01
C VAL A 165 -11.62 -4.72 8.60
N TRP A 166 -11.70 -3.63 9.34
CA TRP A 166 -12.93 -3.18 9.99
C TRP A 166 -13.97 -2.68 9.01
N LEU A 167 -13.57 -1.87 8.03
CA LEU A 167 -14.49 -1.32 7.04
C LEU A 167 -15.03 -2.40 6.11
N ALA A 168 -14.20 -3.36 5.70
CA ALA A 168 -14.65 -4.52 4.94
C ALA A 168 -15.71 -5.33 5.72
N HIS A 169 -15.56 -5.46 7.04
CA HIS A 169 -16.55 -6.13 7.88
C HIS A 169 -17.87 -5.34 7.98
N MET A 170 -17.79 -4.02 8.22
CA MET A 170 -18.97 -3.16 8.33
C MET A 170 -19.74 -3.09 7.01
N VAL A 171 -19.04 -2.74 5.93
CA VAL A 171 -19.62 -2.58 4.58
C VAL A 171 -20.05 -3.93 4.00
N GLY A 172 -19.32 -5.00 4.29
CA GLY A 172 -19.65 -6.35 3.82
C GLY A 172 -20.97 -6.89 4.36
N ARG A 173 -21.46 -6.36 5.49
CA ARG A 173 -22.75 -6.73 6.09
C ARG A 173 -23.94 -5.92 5.58
N LEU A 174 -23.70 -4.78 4.95
CA LEU A 174 -24.75 -3.90 4.42
C LEU A 174 -25.22 -4.36 3.04
N ARG A 175 -26.52 -4.46 2.83
CA ARG A 175 -27.13 -4.70 1.51
C ARG A 175 -27.12 -3.41 0.68
N VAL A 176 -27.23 -3.54 -0.65
CA VAL A 176 -27.21 -2.37 -1.57
C VAL A 176 -28.23 -1.29 -1.20
N PRO A 177 -29.50 -1.60 -0.87
CA PRO A 177 -30.44 -0.55 -0.46
C PRO A 177 -30.02 0.19 0.81
N GLN A 178 -29.30 -0.49 1.71
CA GLN A 178 -28.77 0.12 2.94
C GLN A 178 -27.56 1.03 2.65
N MET A 179 -26.94 0.93 1.47
CA MET A 179 -25.90 1.88 1.02
C MET A 179 -26.47 3.21 0.55
N GLU A 180 -27.80 3.36 0.48
CA GLU A 180 -28.46 4.65 0.24
C GLU A 180 -28.96 5.31 1.52
N ASP A 181 -29.02 4.55 2.62
CA ASP A 181 -29.46 5.02 3.93
C ASP A 181 -28.29 5.64 4.71
N LEU A 182 -28.38 6.94 4.96
CA LEU A 182 -27.38 7.69 5.72
C LEU A 182 -27.20 7.17 7.14
N HIS A 183 -28.25 6.62 7.78
CA HIS A 183 -28.14 6.06 9.12
C HIS A 183 -27.33 4.77 9.13
N ALA A 184 -27.54 3.90 8.14
CA ALA A 184 -26.75 2.69 7.97
C ALA A 184 -25.27 2.99 7.64
N LEU A 185 -25.02 4.09 6.92
CA LEU A 185 -23.68 4.57 6.56
C LEU A 185 -22.97 5.37 7.66
N ALA A 186 -23.71 5.93 8.62
CA ALA A 186 -23.16 6.80 9.65
C ALA A 186 -22.02 6.13 10.42
N TRP A 187 -22.17 4.84 10.72
CA TRP A 187 -21.15 4.09 11.46
C TRP A 187 -19.89 3.79 10.63
N PRO A 188 -19.97 3.14 9.43
CA PRO A 188 -18.81 2.98 8.55
C PRO A 188 -18.12 4.31 8.18
N ALA A 189 -18.88 5.33 7.81
CA ALA A 189 -18.34 6.64 7.42
C ALA A 189 -17.72 7.37 8.63
N GLY A 190 -18.38 7.32 9.79
CA GLY A 190 -17.88 7.88 11.03
C GLY A 190 -16.55 7.23 11.47
N GLY A 191 -16.42 5.91 11.36
CA GLY A 191 -15.17 5.22 11.68
C GLY A 191 -14.00 5.63 10.78
N ILE A 192 -14.22 5.74 9.46
CA ILE A 192 -13.21 6.27 8.53
C ILE A 192 -12.89 7.73 8.87
N GLY A 193 -13.89 8.54 9.16
CA GLY A 193 -13.73 9.95 9.54
C GLY A 193 -12.89 10.11 10.80
N ILE A 194 -13.15 9.29 11.83
CA ILE A 194 -12.36 9.25 13.07
C ILE A 194 -10.91 8.85 12.75
N ALA A 195 -10.71 7.77 12.01
CA ALA A 195 -9.37 7.30 11.70
C ALA A 195 -8.57 8.33 10.88
N THR A 196 -9.23 8.99 9.91
CA THR A 196 -8.63 10.06 9.10
C THR A 196 -8.32 11.28 9.95
N GLY A 197 -9.23 11.69 10.83
CA GLY A 197 -9.02 12.81 11.75
C GLY A 197 -7.86 12.56 12.73
N LEU A 198 -7.75 11.36 13.30
CA LEU A 198 -6.65 10.99 14.20
C LEU A 198 -5.27 11.04 13.53
N VAL A 199 -5.20 10.84 12.21
CA VAL A 199 -3.96 10.97 11.42
C VAL A 199 -3.72 12.41 11.01
N LEU A 200 -4.77 13.16 10.70
CA LEU A 200 -4.68 14.55 10.28
C LEU A 200 -4.32 15.49 11.44
N LEU A 201 -4.76 15.19 12.66
CA LEU A 201 -4.55 16.01 13.86
C LEU A 201 -3.06 16.26 14.17
N PRO A 202 -2.16 15.26 14.16
CA PRO A 202 -0.72 15.48 14.27
C PRO A 202 -0.08 16.23 13.09
N GLY A 203 -0.77 16.34 11.95
CA GLY A 203 -0.30 17.04 10.75
C GLY A 203 0.05 16.17 9.55
N ASP A 204 -0.30 14.86 9.57
CA ASP A 204 0.04 13.90 8.50
C ASP A 204 -0.98 13.92 7.34
N MET A 205 -0.91 14.98 6.52
CA MET A 205 -1.81 15.14 5.39
C MET A 205 -1.62 14.06 4.32
N GLY A 206 -0.38 13.69 3.99
CA GLY A 206 -0.10 12.68 2.98
C GLY A 206 -0.74 11.35 3.30
N THR A 207 -0.56 10.87 4.54
CA THR A 207 -1.19 9.62 4.95
C THR A 207 -2.71 9.74 4.97
N SER A 208 -3.28 10.89 5.37
CA SER A 208 -4.74 11.08 5.37
C SER A 208 -5.39 10.92 3.97
N ILE A 209 -4.69 11.31 2.89
CA ILE A 209 -5.15 11.11 1.51
C ILE A 209 -5.30 9.61 1.21
N ILE A 210 -4.37 8.79 1.72
CA ILE A 210 -4.44 7.33 1.56
C ILE A 210 -5.64 6.74 2.32
N TYR A 211 -5.99 7.28 3.50
CA TYR A 211 -7.19 6.86 4.23
C TYR A 211 -8.47 7.18 3.46
N VAL A 212 -8.54 8.37 2.88
CA VAL A 212 -9.67 8.78 2.03
C VAL A 212 -9.76 7.86 0.80
N LEU A 213 -8.64 7.55 0.15
CA LEU A 213 -8.58 6.62 -0.99
C LEU A 213 -9.09 5.22 -0.62
N ILE A 214 -8.62 4.66 0.50
CA ILE A 214 -9.06 3.34 1.01
C ILE A 214 -10.55 3.38 1.33
N GLY A 215 -10.99 4.38 2.10
CA GLY A 215 -12.36 4.50 2.58
C GLY A 215 -13.36 4.67 1.45
N LEU A 216 -13.13 5.63 0.56
CA LEU A 216 -13.98 5.87 -0.60
C LEU A 216 -14.02 4.68 -1.54
N GLY A 217 -12.87 4.06 -1.80
CA GLY A 217 -12.82 2.93 -2.71
C GLY A 217 -13.54 1.68 -2.16
N ILE A 218 -13.42 1.38 -0.85
CA ILE A 218 -14.18 0.29 -0.22
C ILE A 218 -15.68 0.60 -0.20
N LEU A 219 -16.08 1.83 0.15
CA LEU A 219 -17.49 2.22 0.14
C LEU A 219 -18.09 2.15 -1.26
N TRP A 220 -17.35 2.60 -2.27
CA TRP A 220 -17.76 2.53 -3.68
C TRP A 220 -17.94 1.08 -4.14
N LEU A 221 -16.97 0.21 -3.87
CA LEU A 221 -17.10 -1.23 -4.16
C LEU A 221 -18.20 -1.90 -3.32
N GLY A 222 -18.51 -1.34 -2.15
CA GLY A 222 -19.65 -1.71 -1.33
C GLY A 222 -21.00 -1.40 -1.97
N GLY A 223 -21.05 -0.52 -2.98
CA GLY A 223 -22.27 -0.08 -3.66
C GLY A 223 -22.74 1.33 -3.26
N LEU A 224 -21.87 2.16 -2.67
CA LEU A 224 -22.22 3.55 -2.33
C LEU A 224 -22.53 4.36 -3.61
N PRO A 225 -23.67 5.06 -3.67
CA PRO A 225 -24.00 5.93 -4.80
C PRO A 225 -22.93 7.00 -5.09
N VAL A 226 -22.64 7.22 -6.38
CA VAL A 226 -21.61 8.17 -6.84
C VAL A 226 -21.84 9.60 -6.32
N LYS A 227 -23.09 10.00 -6.06
CA LYS A 227 -23.42 11.30 -5.45
C LYS A 227 -22.71 11.51 -4.11
N TYR A 228 -22.65 10.49 -3.25
CA TYR A 228 -22.00 10.59 -1.94
C TYR A 228 -20.48 10.59 -2.06
N LEU A 229 -19.93 9.87 -3.05
CA LEU A 229 -18.51 9.95 -3.36
C LEU A 229 -18.12 11.39 -3.75
N GLY A 230 -18.90 12.03 -4.62
CA GLY A 230 -18.67 13.41 -5.03
C GLY A 230 -18.75 14.40 -3.86
N MET A 231 -19.70 14.21 -2.94
CA MET A 231 -19.81 15.02 -1.73
C MET A 231 -18.60 14.88 -0.80
N VAL A 232 -18.18 13.64 -0.51
CA VAL A 232 -17.02 13.39 0.38
C VAL A 232 -15.72 13.85 -0.28
N PHE A 233 -15.56 13.64 -1.59
CA PHE A 233 -14.41 14.15 -2.34
C PHE A 233 -14.36 15.68 -2.30
N GLY A 234 -15.49 16.35 -2.57
CA GLY A 234 -15.60 17.80 -2.49
C GLY A 234 -15.28 18.35 -1.09
N ALA A 235 -15.85 17.73 -0.04
CA ALA A 235 -15.54 18.07 1.34
C ALA A 235 -14.06 17.87 1.68
N GLY A 236 -13.44 16.79 1.18
CA GLY A 236 -12.02 16.52 1.32
C GLY A 236 -11.14 17.58 0.66
N VAL A 237 -11.49 18.01 -0.56
CA VAL A 237 -10.79 19.09 -1.28
C VAL A 237 -10.89 20.41 -0.52
N ILE A 238 -12.09 20.77 -0.04
CA ILE A 238 -12.29 21.99 0.75
C ILE A 238 -11.50 21.94 2.06
N GLY A 239 -11.55 20.81 2.77
CA GLY A 239 -10.80 20.60 4.01
C GLY A 239 -9.28 20.68 3.78
N ALA A 240 -8.78 20.05 2.72
CA ALA A 240 -7.37 20.14 2.35
C ALA A 240 -6.96 21.57 2.02
N ALA A 241 -7.75 22.30 1.23
CA ALA A 241 -7.49 23.71 0.90
C ALA A 241 -7.43 24.59 2.15
N GLY A 242 -8.36 24.41 3.10
CA GLY A 242 -8.35 25.13 4.37
C GLY A 242 -7.08 24.84 5.19
N LEU A 243 -6.68 23.58 5.31
CA LEU A 243 -5.47 23.18 6.04
C LEU A 243 -4.17 23.64 5.37
N ILE A 244 -4.16 23.73 4.04
CA ILE A 244 -3.04 24.29 3.28
C ILE A 244 -2.94 25.80 3.51
N ALA A 245 -4.07 26.51 3.48
CA ALA A 245 -4.11 27.96 3.66
C ALA A 245 -3.64 28.42 5.06
N ILE A 246 -3.86 27.59 6.09
CA ILE A 246 -3.49 27.92 7.47
C ILE A 246 -1.98 27.73 7.73
N GLN A 247 -1.31 26.83 7.01
CA GLN A 247 0.08 26.47 7.31
C GLN A 247 1.04 27.00 6.23
N PRO A 248 1.88 28.01 6.54
CA PRO A 248 2.75 28.66 5.54
C PRO A 248 3.64 27.70 4.77
N SER A 249 4.22 26.69 5.44
CA SER A 249 5.05 25.67 4.78
C SER A 249 4.29 24.79 3.79
N ARG A 250 2.98 24.58 3.99
CA ARG A 250 2.16 23.80 3.06
C ARG A 250 1.73 24.66 1.89
N LEU A 251 1.35 25.90 2.18
CA LEU A 251 1.04 26.89 1.15
C LEU A 251 2.21 27.10 0.20
N SER A 252 3.43 27.24 0.72
CA SER A 252 4.64 27.41 -0.10
C SER A 252 4.84 26.22 -1.03
N ARG A 253 4.77 24.98 -0.54
CA ARG A 253 4.93 23.77 -1.38
C ARG A 253 3.91 23.69 -2.51
N VAL A 254 2.66 24.08 -2.23
CA VAL A 254 1.58 24.07 -3.23
C VAL A 254 1.74 25.22 -4.21
N SER A 255 2.07 26.43 -3.75
CA SER A 255 2.33 27.57 -4.64
C SER A 255 3.54 27.33 -5.52
N ASP A 256 4.62 26.78 -4.97
CA ASP A 256 5.85 26.45 -5.70
C ASP A 256 5.55 25.41 -6.79
N TYR A 257 4.75 24.39 -6.48
CA TYR A 257 4.29 23.42 -7.48
C TYR A 257 3.54 24.08 -8.65
N PHE A 258 2.56 24.94 -8.37
CA PHE A 258 1.78 25.59 -9.44
C PHE A 258 2.58 26.62 -10.22
N ASN A 259 3.47 27.36 -9.56
CA ASN A 259 4.35 28.33 -10.20
C ASN A 259 5.37 27.64 -11.12
N ASN A 260 5.85 26.46 -10.73
CA ASN A 260 6.91 25.75 -11.43
C ASN A 260 6.40 24.64 -12.37
N LEU A 261 5.07 24.46 -12.50
CA LEU A 261 4.46 23.34 -13.25
C LEU A 261 4.91 23.29 -14.73
N PHE A 262 5.22 24.45 -15.30
CA PHE A 262 5.66 24.59 -16.70
C PHE A 262 6.99 25.35 -16.83
N SER A 263 7.72 25.54 -15.74
CA SER A 263 9.05 26.17 -15.77
C SER A 263 10.15 25.11 -15.89
N MET A 264 11.33 25.53 -16.35
CA MET A 264 12.51 24.69 -16.21
C MET A 264 12.90 24.58 -14.72
N PRO A 265 13.45 23.43 -14.28
CA PRO A 265 13.93 23.27 -12.91
C PRO A 265 14.95 24.34 -12.50
N ASP A 266 14.80 24.91 -11.32
CA ASP A 266 15.78 25.86 -10.78
C ASP A 266 17.08 25.13 -10.41
N ILE A 267 18.20 25.56 -11.00
CA ILE A 267 19.54 25.01 -10.72
C ILE A 267 20.13 25.61 -9.44
N SER A 268 19.70 26.82 -9.06
CA SER A 268 20.27 27.58 -7.95
C SER A 268 19.72 27.16 -6.60
N ASN A 269 18.39 26.96 -6.48
CA ASN A 269 17.72 26.46 -5.27
C ASN A 269 16.68 25.39 -5.61
N PRO A 270 17.11 24.22 -6.12
CA PRO A 270 16.19 23.15 -6.51
C PRO A 270 15.36 22.63 -5.33
N THR A 271 14.07 22.46 -5.58
CA THR A 271 13.13 21.72 -4.75
C THR A 271 13.43 20.21 -4.79
N GLN A 272 12.85 19.44 -3.87
CA GLN A 272 13.03 17.98 -3.83
C GLN A 272 12.56 17.29 -5.13
N VAL A 273 11.49 17.79 -5.75
CA VAL A 273 10.97 17.26 -7.02
C VAL A 273 11.92 17.58 -8.17
N GLU A 274 12.52 18.76 -8.20
CA GLU A 274 13.48 19.14 -9.22
C GLU A 274 14.77 18.31 -9.12
N PHE A 275 15.25 18.02 -7.90
CA PHE A 275 16.34 17.05 -7.71
C PHE A 275 15.95 15.65 -8.22
N ALA A 276 14.71 15.21 -8.01
CA ALA A 276 14.24 13.95 -8.56
C ALA A 276 14.22 13.96 -10.10
N GLN A 277 13.85 15.08 -10.71
CA GLN A 277 13.90 15.26 -12.17
C GLN A 277 15.34 15.23 -12.70
N PHE A 278 16.30 15.84 -12.00
CA PHE A 278 17.73 15.73 -12.34
C PHE A 278 18.24 14.28 -12.22
N ALA A 279 17.80 13.54 -11.20
CA ALA A 279 18.13 12.13 -11.01
C ALA A 279 17.61 11.28 -12.19
N PHE A 280 16.37 11.49 -12.63
CA PHE A 280 15.85 10.83 -13.84
C PHE A 280 16.62 11.23 -15.10
N GLY A 281 16.97 12.51 -15.24
CA GLY A 281 17.73 13.02 -16.39
C GLY A 281 19.13 12.41 -16.50
N THR A 282 19.82 12.24 -15.38
CA THR A 282 21.18 11.67 -15.32
C THR A 282 21.21 10.15 -15.48
N GLY A 283 20.16 9.45 -15.04
CA GLY A 283 20.07 7.99 -15.20
C GLY A 283 19.95 7.51 -16.65
N GLY A 284 19.43 8.34 -17.55
CA GLY A 284 19.26 7.96 -18.96
C GLY A 284 18.47 6.66 -19.14
N TRP A 285 18.82 5.86 -20.15
CA TRP A 285 18.09 4.61 -20.46
C TRP A 285 18.45 3.46 -19.50
N SER A 286 19.73 3.25 -19.26
CA SER A 286 20.27 2.06 -18.56
C SER A 286 20.74 2.31 -17.14
N GLY A 287 20.71 3.56 -16.67
CA GLY A 287 21.16 3.94 -15.34
C GLY A 287 22.67 4.16 -15.28
N LEU A 288 23.10 4.76 -14.17
CA LEU A 288 24.52 4.95 -13.86
C LEU A 288 25.16 3.71 -13.21
N GLY A 289 24.36 2.72 -12.82
CA GLY A 289 24.77 1.56 -12.04
C GLY A 289 24.45 1.72 -10.55
N ILE A 290 24.19 0.59 -9.88
CA ILE A 290 23.85 0.56 -8.45
C ILE A 290 24.99 1.18 -7.65
N GLY A 291 24.66 2.13 -6.78
CA GLY A 291 25.64 2.81 -5.94
C GLY A 291 26.29 4.04 -6.57
N ALA A 292 26.17 4.22 -7.90
CA ALA A 292 26.84 5.30 -8.64
C ALA A 292 26.01 6.58 -8.78
N GLY A 293 24.80 6.64 -8.22
CA GLY A 293 23.95 7.83 -8.22
C GLY A 293 24.68 9.05 -7.64
N LYS A 294 24.59 10.19 -8.31
CA LYS A 294 25.27 11.44 -7.96
C LYS A 294 24.36 12.37 -7.16
N GLU A 295 23.06 12.37 -7.42
CA GLU A 295 22.13 13.29 -6.76
C GLU A 295 21.89 12.96 -5.28
N LYS A 296 22.11 11.69 -4.87
CA LYS A 296 22.18 11.32 -3.44
C LYS A 296 23.32 12.01 -2.67
N TRP A 297 24.33 12.55 -3.37
CA TRP A 297 25.44 13.29 -2.76
C TRP A 297 25.18 14.79 -2.64
N ARG A 298 24.23 15.36 -3.38
CA ARG A 298 24.11 16.81 -3.60
C ARG A 298 22.95 17.53 -2.88
N ASP A 299 22.21 16.85 -2.00
CA ASP A 299 21.09 17.36 -1.18
C ASP A 299 19.66 16.93 -1.58
N LEU A 300 19.47 15.76 -2.21
CA LEU A 300 18.15 15.10 -2.22
C LEU A 300 17.78 14.66 -0.79
N LYS A 301 17.25 15.60 0.00
CA LYS A 301 16.73 15.35 1.35
C LYS A 301 15.59 14.34 1.24
N GLU A 302 15.58 13.33 2.12
CA GLU A 302 14.58 12.26 2.12
C GLU A 302 14.62 11.33 0.87
N ALA A 303 15.77 11.23 0.19
CA ALA A 303 15.97 10.33 -0.97
C ALA A 303 15.64 8.85 -0.69
N HIS A 304 15.81 8.40 0.56
CA HIS A 304 15.63 7.00 0.94
C HIS A 304 14.20 6.67 1.40
N THR A 305 13.41 7.69 1.75
CA THR A 305 12.01 7.57 2.20
C THR A 305 11.09 7.85 1.02
N ASP A 306 10.75 9.10 0.73
CA ASP A 306 9.66 9.45 -0.18
C ASP A 306 10.08 9.53 -1.65
N PHE A 307 11.38 9.68 -1.92
CA PHE A 307 11.94 9.88 -3.27
C PHE A 307 12.79 8.69 -3.77
N ILE A 308 12.63 7.49 -3.18
CA ILE A 308 13.41 6.30 -3.57
C ILE A 308 13.25 5.94 -5.05
N PHE A 309 12.09 6.27 -5.64
CA PHE A 309 11.82 6.03 -7.05
C PHE A 309 12.73 6.87 -7.97
N ALA A 310 13.13 8.06 -7.54
CA ALA A 310 14.10 8.88 -8.28
C ALA A 310 15.50 8.26 -8.25
N VAL A 311 15.92 7.71 -7.11
CA VAL A 311 17.19 6.97 -6.97
C VAL A 311 17.20 5.74 -7.88
N ILE A 312 16.07 5.03 -7.96
CA ILE A 312 15.90 3.91 -8.90
C ILE A 312 16.06 4.38 -10.34
N GLY A 313 15.43 5.49 -10.71
CA GLY A 313 15.56 6.07 -12.04
C GLY A 313 16.98 6.52 -12.39
N GLU A 314 17.73 7.02 -11.41
CA GLU A 314 19.13 7.42 -11.60
C GLU A 314 20.07 6.22 -11.75
N GLU A 315 19.94 5.23 -10.86
CA GLU A 315 20.88 4.10 -10.79
C GLU A 315 20.56 2.99 -11.79
N LEU A 316 19.28 2.72 -12.04
CA LEU A 316 18.82 1.67 -12.95
C LEU A 316 18.23 2.21 -14.27
N GLY A 317 18.13 3.53 -14.40
CA GLY A 317 17.65 4.19 -15.61
C GLY A 317 16.15 4.07 -15.82
N LEU A 318 15.73 4.45 -17.02
CA LEU A 318 14.37 4.29 -17.50
C LEU A 318 13.90 2.82 -17.42
N PHE A 319 14.77 1.86 -17.77
CA PHE A 319 14.42 0.43 -17.71
C PHE A 319 14.09 -0.03 -16.29
N GLY A 320 14.89 0.37 -15.30
CA GLY A 320 14.61 0.07 -13.90
C GLY A 320 13.27 0.64 -13.44
N SER A 321 13.02 1.91 -13.76
CA SER A 321 11.74 2.57 -13.44
C SER A 321 10.54 1.85 -14.06
N ILE A 322 10.61 1.47 -15.34
CA ILE A 322 9.55 0.72 -16.03
C ILE A 322 9.31 -0.64 -15.36
N ILE A 323 10.37 -1.36 -14.97
CA ILE A 323 10.23 -2.64 -14.26
C ILE A 323 9.43 -2.46 -12.96
N ILE A 324 9.71 -1.42 -12.18
CA ILE A 324 8.95 -1.14 -10.94
C ILE A 324 7.48 -0.86 -11.25
N VAL A 325 7.19 -0.03 -12.26
CA VAL A 325 5.81 0.26 -12.69
C VAL A 325 5.10 -1.03 -13.10
N VAL A 326 5.73 -1.86 -13.93
CA VAL A 326 5.18 -3.15 -14.38
C VAL A 326 4.91 -4.08 -13.20
N LEU A 327 5.80 -4.16 -12.22
CA LEU A 327 5.58 -4.97 -11.02
C LEU A 327 4.35 -4.49 -10.23
N PHE A 328 4.17 -3.19 -10.04
CA PHE A 328 2.95 -2.67 -9.38
C PHE A 328 1.69 -2.89 -10.22
N LEU A 329 1.77 -2.81 -11.56
CA LEU A 329 0.65 -3.16 -12.44
C LEU A 329 0.29 -4.65 -12.35
N MET A 330 1.29 -5.54 -12.29
CA MET A 330 1.08 -6.98 -12.06
C MET A 330 0.42 -7.24 -10.71
N LEU A 331 0.85 -6.51 -9.67
CA LEU A 331 0.26 -6.60 -8.34
C LEU A 331 -1.20 -6.11 -8.34
N ALA A 332 -1.48 -4.97 -8.98
CA ALA A 332 -2.83 -4.43 -9.15
C ALA A 332 -3.74 -5.41 -9.92
N TRP A 333 -3.22 -6.01 -10.99
CA TRP A 333 -3.92 -7.04 -11.74
C TRP A 333 -4.25 -8.27 -10.89
N ALA A 334 -3.31 -8.71 -10.05
CA ALA A 334 -3.55 -9.82 -9.14
C ALA A 334 -4.64 -9.48 -8.10
N PHE A 335 -4.63 -8.27 -7.54
CA PHE A 335 -5.70 -7.79 -6.65
C PHE A 335 -7.06 -7.75 -7.35
N LEU A 336 -7.14 -7.22 -8.58
CA LEU A 336 -8.38 -7.21 -9.36
C LEU A 336 -8.92 -8.63 -9.59
N ARG A 337 -8.05 -9.57 -9.95
CA ARG A 337 -8.45 -10.98 -10.10
C ARG A 337 -8.91 -11.59 -8.78
N LEU A 338 -8.27 -11.26 -7.65
CA LEU A 338 -8.74 -11.71 -6.33
C LEU A 338 -10.14 -11.16 -6.07
N ILE A 339 -10.37 -9.86 -6.25
CA ILE A 339 -11.66 -9.21 -6.00
C ILE A 339 -12.78 -9.85 -6.85
N VAL A 340 -12.56 -10.04 -8.15
CA VAL A 340 -13.58 -10.58 -9.07
C VAL A 340 -13.89 -12.05 -8.80
N ASN A 341 -12.90 -12.84 -8.36
CA ASN A 341 -13.05 -14.29 -8.19
C ASN A 341 -13.31 -14.73 -6.74
N HIS A 342 -13.19 -13.83 -5.76
CA HIS A 342 -13.43 -14.18 -4.35
C HIS A 342 -14.93 -14.41 -4.11
N PRO A 343 -15.33 -15.55 -3.52
CA PRO A 343 -16.75 -15.89 -3.32
C PRO A 343 -17.42 -15.08 -2.20
N PHE A 344 -16.64 -14.64 -1.20
CA PHE A 344 -17.16 -13.93 -0.03
C PHE A 344 -16.92 -12.43 -0.10
N ARG A 345 -17.96 -11.64 0.20
CA ARG A 345 -17.92 -10.17 0.12
C ARG A 345 -16.88 -9.54 1.04
N TYR A 346 -16.71 -10.06 2.26
CA TYR A 346 -15.68 -9.58 3.18
C TYR A 346 -14.28 -9.66 2.54
N GLY A 347 -13.90 -10.83 1.99
CA GLY A 347 -12.59 -11.00 1.35
C GLY A 347 -12.44 -10.18 0.06
N GLN A 348 -13.52 -9.95 -0.70
CA GLN A 348 -13.50 -9.01 -1.84
C GLN A 348 -13.12 -7.60 -1.37
N LEU A 349 -13.77 -7.09 -0.32
CA LEU A 349 -13.53 -5.74 0.19
C LEU A 349 -12.17 -5.60 0.88
N VAL A 350 -11.68 -6.64 1.57
CA VAL A 350 -10.30 -6.66 2.11
C VAL A 350 -9.28 -6.59 0.98
N CYS A 351 -9.43 -7.40 -0.07
CA CYS A 351 -8.52 -7.38 -1.23
C CYS A 351 -8.58 -6.04 -1.97
N ALA A 352 -9.77 -5.45 -2.08
CA ALA A 352 -9.95 -4.11 -2.64
C ALA A 352 -9.24 -3.04 -1.82
N GLY A 353 -9.45 -3.01 -0.50
CA GLY A 353 -8.78 -2.09 0.41
C GLY A 353 -7.26 -2.21 0.34
N ALA A 354 -6.74 -3.44 0.33
CA ALA A 354 -5.31 -3.70 0.19
C ALA A 354 -4.76 -3.22 -1.16
N GLY A 355 -5.48 -3.47 -2.27
CA GLY A 355 -5.09 -3.00 -3.59
C GLY A 355 -5.10 -1.49 -3.72
N LEU A 356 -6.14 -0.83 -3.20
CA LEU A 356 -6.26 0.63 -3.15
C LEU A 356 -5.15 1.26 -2.30
N TRP A 357 -4.86 0.67 -1.14
CA TRP A 357 -3.77 1.11 -0.31
C TRP A 357 -2.43 0.92 -1.03
N ILE A 358 -2.04 -0.30 -1.36
CA ILE A 358 -0.68 -0.60 -1.81
C ILE A 358 -0.45 -0.05 -3.22
N CYS A 359 -1.31 -0.37 -4.19
CA CYS A 359 -1.12 0.06 -5.57
C CYS A 359 -1.51 1.53 -5.76
N GLY A 360 -2.55 2.01 -5.07
CA GLY A 360 -2.95 3.41 -5.14
C GLY A 360 -1.93 4.34 -4.48
N GLN A 361 -1.40 3.98 -3.31
CA GLN A 361 -0.30 4.73 -2.68
C GLN A 361 0.95 4.73 -3.57
N ALA A 362 1.28 3.59 -4.20
CA ALA A 362 2.41 3.52 -5.12
C ALA A 362 2.25 4.44 -6.33
N LEU A 363 1.06 4.45 -6.95
CA LEU A 363 0.74 5.35 -8.06
C LEU A 363 0.87 6.82 -7.63
N LEU A 364 0.30 7.19 -6.48
CA LEU A 364 0.39 8.56 -5.95
C LEU A 364 1.83 8.96 -5.67
N ASN A 365 2.64 8.10 -5.04
CA ASN A 365 4.06 8.36 -4.80
C ASN A 365 4.81 8.58 -6.12
N MET A 366 4.63 7.70 -7.11
CA MET A 366 5.31 7.85 -8.41
C MET A 366 4.92 9.15 -9.11
N CYS A 367 3.64 9.54 -9.08
CA CYS A 367 3.19 10.83 -9.62
C CYS A 367 3.81 12.03 -8.90
N VAL A 368 4.02 11.96 -7.58
CA VAL A 368 4.72 13.02 -6.84
C VAL A 368 6.18 13.11 -7.27
N VAL A 369 6.87 11.96 -7.33
CA VAL A 369 8.30 11.90 -7.64
C VAL A 369 8.60 12.34 -9.07
N THR A 370 7.68 12.13 -10.01
CA THR A 370 7.81 12.63 -11.39
C THR A 370 7.33 14.06 -11.58
N GLY A 371 6.77 14.70 -10.54
CA GLY A 371 6.24 16.06 -10.60
C GLY A 371 4.85 16.19 -11.23
N LEU A 372 4.11 15.09 -11.42
CA LEU A 372 2.70 15.11 -11.87
C LEU A 372 1.72 15.51 -10.75
N LEU A 373 2.14 15.42 -9.49
CA LEU A 373 1.37 15.80 -8.30
C LEU A 373 2.26 16.56 -7.30
N PRO A 374 1.68 17.42 -6.44
CA PRO A 374 2.45 18.12 -5.41
C PRO A 374 2.91 17.17 -4.29
N VAL A 375 3.95 17.55 -3.55
CA VAL A 375 4.58 16.68 -2.54
C VAL A 375 3.70 16.55 -1.28
N PHE A 376 3.23 15.33 -0.99
CA PHE A 376 2.47 15.02 0.24
C PHE A 376 3.19 14.11 1.25
N GLY A 377 4.38 13.57 0.92
CA GLY A 377 5.23 12.82 1.86
C GLY A 377 4.68 11.45 2.27
N VAL A 378 4.59 10.52 1.32
CA VAL A 378 4.09 9.16 1.55
C VAL A 378 5.06 8.15 0.93
N PRO A 379 5.47 7.09 1.65
CA PRO A 379 6.48 6.16 1.16
C PRO A 379 5.96 5.28 0.01
N LEU A 380 6.86 4.85 -0.87
CA LEU A 380 6.58 3.83 -1.87
C LEU A 380 6.51 2.44 -1.21
N PRO A 381 5.37 1.73 -1.24
CA PRO A 381 5.23 0.44 -0.58
C PRO A 381 6.31 -0.57 -0.99
N PHE A 382 6.81 -1.36 -0.04
CA PHE A 382 7.91 -2.33 -0.17
C PHE A 382 9.30 -1.76 -0.49
N LEU A 383 9.40 -0.64 -1.20
CA LEU A 383 10.67 -0.09 -1.68
C LEU A 383 11.29 0.95 -0.76
N SER A 384 10.48 1.86 -0.21
CA SER A 384 10.98 2.96 0.61
C SER A 384 11.51 2.51 1.96
N GLN A 385 12.46 3.29 2.49
CA GLN A 385 12.91 3.14 3.86
C GLN A 385 11.79 3.56 4.81
N GLY A 386 11.45 2.68 5.75
CA GLY A 386 10.32 2.89 6.65
C GLY A 386 9.88 1.59 7.31
N GLY A 387 10.43 1.28 8.48
CA GLY A 387 10.23 0.00 9.14
C GLY A 387 8.76 -0.33 9.43
N SER A 388 8.00 0.64 9.95
CA SER A 388 6.57 0.46 10.25
C SER A 388 5.72 0.31 8.98
N ALA A 389 5.96 1.15 7.96
CA ALA A 389 5.23 1.08 6.69
C ALA A 389 5.49 -0.25 5.96
N LEU A 390 6.74 -0.71 5.97
CA LEU A 390 7.12 -1.99 5.40
C LEU A 390 6.44 -3.15 6.13
N MET A 391 6.48 -3.16 7.47
CA MET A 391 5.81 -4.20 8.25
C MET A 391 4.30 -4.21 8.00
N ALA A 392 3.65 -3.04 8.07
CA ALA A 392 2.21 -2.94 7.93
C ALA A 392 1.73 -3.39 6.55
N THR A 393 2.46 -3.03 5.49
CA THR A 393 2.15 -3.49 4.11
C THR A 393 2.36 -5.00 3.96
N LEU A 394 3.43 -5.57 4.51
CA LEU A 394 3.64 -7.03 4.54
C LEU A 394 2.56 -7.76 5.35
N PHE A 395 2.14 -7.21 6.49
CA PHE A 395 1.05 -7.76 7.30
C PHE A 395 -0.26 -7.75 6.52
N MET A 396 -0.55 -6.67 5.77
CA MET A 396 -1.71 -6.61 4.90
C MET A 396 -1.69 -7.68 3.81
N ILE A 397 -0.52 -7.95 3.21
CA ILE A 397 -0.35 -9.08 2.29
C ILE A 397 -0.67 -10.41 2.99
N GLY A 398 -0.22 -10.60 4.23
CA GLY A 398 -0.59 -11.76 5.05
C GLY A 398 -2.10 -11.92 5.23
N VAL A 399 -2.81 -10.83 5.55
CA VAL A 399 -4.29 -10.82 5.69
C VAL A 399 -4.98 -11.14 4.35
N VAL A 400 -4.49 -10.62 3.23
CA VAL A 400 -5.00 -10.93 1.88
C VAL A 400 -4.84 -12.41 1.56
N ILE A 401 -3.67 -12.98 1.85
CA ILE A 401 -3.41 -14.41 1.65
C ILE A 401 -4.33 -15.25 2.55
N SER A 402 -4.53 -14.86 3.82
CA SER A 402 -5.47 -15.53 4.72
C SER A 402 -6.90 -15.55 4.16
N CYS A 403 -7.38 -14.43 3.60
CA CYS A 403 -8.69 -14.37 2.93
C CYS A 403 -8.75 -15.31 1.72
N ALA A 404 -7.72 -15.29 0.87
CA ALA A 404 -7.66 -16.12 -0.33
C ALA A 404 -7.54 -17.62 -0.02
N LEU A 405 -6.83 -18.00 1.05
CA LEU A 405 -6.76 -19.38 1.55
C LEU A 405 -8.07 -19.87 2.15
N GLY A 406 -8.96 -18.95 2.55
CA GLY A 406 -10.32 -19.25 2.95
C GLY A 406 -11.24 -19.67 1.81
N VAL A 407 -10.82 -19.48 0.55
CA VAL A 407 -11.59 -19.91 -0.62
C VAL A 407 -11.52 -21.44 -0.78
N PRO A 408 -12.66 -22.13 -0.97
CA PRO A 408 -12.70 -23.59 -1.05
C PRO A 408 -11.72 -24.17 -2.08
N GLY A 409 -10.90 -25.13 -1.66
CA GLY A 409 -9.93 -25.83 -2.51
C GLY A 409 -8.61 -25.10 -2.75
N VAL A 410 -8.47 -23.81 -2.39
CA VAL A 410 -7.24 -23.05 -2.66
C VAL A 410 -6.11 -23.49 -1.72
N LYS A 411 -6.42 -23.75 -0.45
CA LYS A 411 -5.44 -24.24 0.53
C LYS A 411 -4.93 -25.63 0.13
N GLU A 412 -5.81 -26.50 -0.35
CA GLU A 412 -5.49 -27.86 -0.80
C GLU A 412 -4.66 -27.83 -2.09
N SER A 413 -4.94 -26.90 -3.01
CA SER A 413 -4.22 -26.79 -4.26
C SER A 413 -2.81 -26.22 -4.11
N LEU A 414 -2.55 -25.48 -3.02
CA LEU A 414 -1.22 -24.97 -2.65
C LEU A 414 -0.39 -25.97 -1.84
N ARG A 415 -0.99 -27.04 -1.28
CA ARG A 415 -0.23 -28.11 -0.64
C ARG A 415 0.61 -28.84 -1.69
N VAL A 416 1.93 -28.84 -1.51
CA VAL A 416 2.84 -29.62 -2.35
C VAL A 416 2.42 -31.09 -2.26
N ARG A 417 2.02 -31.69 -3.39
CA ARG A 417 1.66 -33.12 -3.41
C ARG A 417 2.86 -33.94 -2.93
N PRO A 418 2.71 -34.85 -1.95
CA PRO A 418 3.82 -35.62 -1.39
C PRO A 418 4.58 -36.45 -2.45
N VAL A 419 3.93 -36.77 -3.56
CA VAL A 419 4.53 -37.46 -4.73
C VAL A 419 5.64 -36.63 -5.39
N LEU A 420 5.53 -35.29 -5.45
CA LEU A 420 6.57 -34.41 -6.00
C LEU A 420 7.78 -34.31 -5.06
N VAL A 421 7.54 -34.30 -3.74
CA VAL A 421 8.61 -34.33 -2.73
C VAL A 421 9.36 -35.67 -2.79
N HIS A 422 8.63 -36.78 -2.97
CA HIS A 422 9.24 -38.10 -3.15
C HIS A 422 10.07 -38.19 -4.42
N ARG A 423 9.59 -37.64 -5.55
CA ARG A 423 10.35 -37.61 -6.81
C ARG A 423 11.58 -36.71 -6.72
N ALA A 424 11.48 -35.54 -6.11
CA ALA A 424 12.64 -34.66 -5.90
C ALA A 424 13.69 -35.32 -4.99
N ARG A 425 13.27 -35.96 -3.89
CA ARG A 425 14.17 -36.74 -3.02
C ARG A 425 14.77 -37.97 -3.73
N ALA A 426 14.02 -38.64 -4.59
CA ALA A 426 14.51 -39.78 -5.36
C ALA A 426 15.56 -39.36 -6.39
N VAL A 427 15.41 -38.19 -7.01
CA VAL A 427 16.41 -37.62 -7.95
C VAL A 427 17.68 -37.20 -7.21
N LEU A 428 17.56 -36.58 -6.03
CA LEU A 428 18.71 -36.22 -5.18
C LEU A 428 19.48 -37.46 -4.71
N ARG A 429 18.78 -38.49 -4.22
CA ARG A 429 19.39 -39.78 -3.85
C ARG A 429 20.10 -40.50 -4.99
N ARG A 430 19.73 -40.24 -6.24
CA ARG A 430 20.37 -40.82 -7.43
C ARG A 430 21.61 -40.06 -7.89
N LYS A 431 21.87 -38.89 -7.30
CA LYS A 431 23.04 -38.06 -7.58
C LYS A 431 24.17 -38.27 -6.56
N ASP A 432 23.81 -38.81 -5.39
CA ASP A 432 24.72 -39.16 -4.28
C ASP A 432 25.12 -40.65 -4.27
N ALA A 433 24.64 -41.43 -5.24
CA ALA A 433 25.00 -42.84 -5.49
C ALA A 433 25.57 -42.96 -6.89
#